data_AF-A0A383CVK8-F1
#
_entry.id   AF-A0A383CVK8-F1
#
_cell.length_a   1.000
_cell.length_b   1.000
_cell.length_c   1.000
_cell.angle_alpha   90.00
_cell.angle_beta   90.00
_cell.angle_gamma   90.00
#
_symmetry.space_group_name_H-M   'P 1'
#
loop_
_entity.id
_entity.type
_entity.pdbx_description
1 polymer ?
#
loop_
_entity_poly.entity_id
_entity_poly.type
_entity_poly.pdbx_seq_one_letter_code
_entity_poly.pdbx_strand_id
1 'polypeptide(L)'
;ALIKIAMAAGPSSISANATIMDYDGTMLRNGTNDWVCGTGSDAQRLNPFCLDEEWRKWNDRFMSGESNDIENQEFGQAYMLQGDVPVDNDVPTSVGMDDHKKSSETGNWHDSGPHIMLLLPRDVLKQITSNPYAGGSYVMFPGTEWEHLMIPVRNVVPSFEE
;
A
#
# COMPACT_ATOMS: atom_id res chain seq x y z
N ALA A 1 -18.30 -13.17 -5.28
CA ALA A 1 -18.02 -11.75 -5.54
C ALA A 1 -16.71 -11.33 -4.86
N LEU A 2 -16.61 -11.51 -3.54
CA LEU A 2 -15.45 -11.12 -2.71
C LEU A 2 -14.08 -11.63 -3.22
N ILE A 3 -13.96 -12.92 -3.55
CA ILE A 3 -12.70 -13.46 -4.09
C ILE A 3 -12.24 -12.72 -5.35
N LYS A 4 -13.17 -12.30 -6.23
CA LYS A 4 -12.81 -11.54 -7.44
C LYS A 4 -12.28 -10.14 -7.12
N ILE A 5 -12.79 -9.50 -6.06
CA ILE A 5 -12.33 -8.19 -5.59
C ILE A 5 -10.86 -8.31 -5.16
N ALA A 6 -10.57 -9.24 -4.24
CA ALA A 6 -9.20 -9.46 -3.77
C ALA A 6 -8.25 -9.87 -4.90
N MET A 7 -8.69 -10.75 -5.81
CA MET A 7 -7.85 -11.18 -6.93
C MET A 7 -7.52 -10.07 -7.93
N ALA A 8 -8.34 -9.02 -8.03
CA ALA A 8 -8.11 -7.88 -8.93
C ALA A 8 -7.01 -6.93 -8.42
N ALA A 9 -6.60 -7.06 -7.16
CA ALA A 9 -5.53 -6.26 -6.57
C ALA A 9 -4.15 -6.56 -7.14
N GLY A 10 -3.94 -7.77 -7.68
CA GLY A 10 -2.64 -8.21 -8.18
C GLY A 10 -2.73 -8.99 -9.49
N PRO A 11 -1.58 -9.25 -10.15
CA PRO A 11 -1.53 -10.05 -11.37
C PRO A 11 -2.10 -11.44 -11.16
N SER A 12 -2.76 -12.00 -12.18
CA SER A 12 -3.37 -13.34 -12.07
C SER A 12 -2.36 -14.45 -11.81
N SER A 13 -1.10 -14.28 -12.22
CA SER A 13 0.01 -15.20 -11.91
C SER A 13 0.27 -15.33 -10.40
N ILE A 14 -0.11 -14.32 -9.61
CA ILE A 14 -0.01 -14.29 -8.15
C ILE A 14 -1.36 -14.63 -7.53
N SER A 15 -2.39 -13.86 -7.87
CA SER A 15 -3.68 -13.91 -7.17
C SER A 15 -4.46 -15.20 -7.43
N ALA A 16 -4.19 -15.92 -8.53
CA ALA A 16 -4.80 -17.22 -8.79
C ALA A 16 -4.44 -18.27 -7.74
N ASN A 17 -3.27 -18.16 -7.09
CA ASN A 17 -2.80 -19.13 -6.09
C ASN A 17 -2.62 -18.52 -4.68
N ALA A 18 -2.91 -17.22 -4.51
CA ALA A 18 -2.83 -16.54 -3.22
C ALA A 18 -3.90 -17.01 -2.23
N THR A 19 -3.55 -16.96 -0.94
CA THR A 19 -4.53 -17.01 0.14
C THR A 19 -5.40 -15.76 0.05
N ILE A 20 -6.72 -15.93 0.16
CA ILE A 20 -7.68 -14.83 0.00
C ILE A 20 -8.37 -14.57 1.33
N MET A 21 -8.33 -13.33 1.78
CA MET A 21 -8.91 -12.86 3.04
C MET A 21 -9.94 -11.76 2.76
N ASP A 22 -11.00 -11.71 3.57
CA ASP A 22 -11.89 -10.55 3.64
C ASP A 22 -11.37 -9.52 4.65
N TYR A 23 -11.91 -8.29 4.63
CA TYR A 23 -11.46 -7.18 5.47
C TYR A 23 -11.53 -7.47 6.99
N ASP A 24 -12.43 -8.37 7.40
CA ASP A 24 -12.64 -8.76 8.80
C ASP A 24 -11.72 -9.90 9.26
N GLY A 25 -10.79 -10.33 8.42
CA GLY A 25 -9.89 -11.46 8.70
C GLY A 25 -10.50 -12.82 8.37
N THR A 26 -11.71 -12.90 7.79
CA THR A 26 -12.27 -14.16 7.32
C THR A 26 -11.47 -14.71 6.15
N MET A 27 -10.97 -15.95 6.28
CA MET A 27 -10.35 -16.65 5.16
C MET A 27 -11.41 -17.11 4.16
N LEU A 28 -11.35 -16.58 2.93
CA LEU A 28 -12.26 -16.93 1.84
C LEU A 28 -11.72 -18.09 1.00
N ARG A 29 -10.40 -18.24 0.92
CA ARG A 29 -9.74 -19.33 0.20
C ARG A 29 -8.32 -19.55 0.71
N ASN A 30 -7.94 -20.81 0.93
CA ASN A 30 -6.56 -21.17 1.20
C ASN A 30 -5.72 -21.16 -0.09
N GLY A 31 -4.56 -20.50 -0.06
CA GLY A 31 -3.63 -20.42 -1.16
C GLY A 31 -2.65 -21.59 -1.24
N THR A 32 -1.82 -21.57 -2.28
CA THR A 32 -0.70 -22.50 -2.51
C THR A 32 0.61 -21.77 -2.85
N ASN A 33 0.65 -20.45 -2.71
CA ASN A 33 1.86 -19.64 -2.77
C ASN A 33 1.92 -18.71 -1.54
N ASP A 34 3.00 -17.95 -1.42
CA ASP A 34 3.27 -17.17 -0.20
C ASP A 34 2.56 -15.81 -0.15
N TRP A 35 1.68 -15.53 -1.12
CA TRP A 35 0.95 -14.26 -1.21
C TRP A 35 -0.39 -14.33 -0.49
N VAL A 36 -0.78 -13.21 0.11
CA VAL A 36 -2.13 -12.99 0.65
C VAL A 36 -2.75 -11.81 -0.07
N CYS A 37 -3.95 -12.00 -0.61
CA CYS A 37 -4.75 -10.92 -1.18
C CYS A 37 -6.00 -10.66 -0.35
N GLY A 38 -6.20 -9.39 0.00
CA GLY A 38 -7.33 -8.89 0.79
C GLY A 38 -8.36 -8.18 -0.08
N THR A 39 -9.62 -8.19 0.36
CA THR A 39 -10.70 -7.42 -0.31
C THR A 39 -10.62 -5.92 -0.04
N GLY A 40 -9.83 -5.48 0.94
CA GLY A 40 -9.64 -4.09 1.34
C GLY A 40 -9.43 -4.00 2.86
N SER A 41 -9.28 -2.78 3.38
CA SER A 41 -9.09 -2.53 4.81
C SER A 41 -10.40 -2.26 5.57
N ASP A 42 -11.51 -2.07 4.87
CA ASP A 42 -12.80 -1.76 5.47
C ASP A 42 -13.97 -2.55 4.84
N ALA A 43 -15.17 -2.37 5.40
CA ALA A 43 -16.38 -3.03 4.90
C ALA A 43 -16.78 -2.58 3.48
N GLN A 44 -16.31 -1.41 3.02
CA GLN A 44 -16.56 -0.89 1.68
C GLN A 44 -15.65 -1.56 0.64
N ARG A 45 -14.50 -2.12 1.04
CA ARG A 45 -13.61 -2.92 0.18
C ARG A 45 -13.09 -2.13 -1.03
N LEU A 46 -12.73 -0.87 -0.78
CA LEU A 46 -12.34 0.09 -1.82
C LEU A 46 -10.87 -0.04 -2.26
N ASN A 47 -10.03 -0.61 -1.40
CA ASN A 47 -8.58 -0.67 -1.58
C ASN A 47 -8.04 -2.11 -1.49
N PRO A 48 -8.47 -3.02 -2.36
CA PRO A 48 -8.01 -4.39 -2.33
C PRO A 48 -6.50 -4.46 -2.62
N PHE A 49 -5.81 -5.36 -1.93
CA PHE A 49 -4.35 -5.46 -1.98
C PHE A 49 -3.89 -6.92 -2.16
N CYS A 50 -2.67 -7.12 -2.62
CA CYS A 50 -1.93 -8.38 -2.50
C CYS A 50 -0.56 -8.11 -1.90
N LEU A 51 -0.24 -8.78 -0.79
CA LEU A 51 1.03 -8.64 -0.06
C LEU A 51 1.82 -9.95 -0.13
N ASP A 52 3.12 -9.84 -0.36
CA ASP A 52 4.04 -10.94 -0.11
C ASP A 52 4.34 -11.10 1.39
N GLU A 53 5.26 -12.00 1.72
CA GLU A 53 5.60 -12.28 3.11
C GLU A 53 6.20 -11.06 3.83
N GLU A 54 7.13 -10.34 3.20
CA GLU A 54 7.81 -9.21 3.84
C GLU A 54 6.89 -8.02 4.03
N TRP A 55 5.99 -7.75 3.07
CA TRP A 55 4.96 -6.73 3.26
C TRP A 55 3.97 -7.07 4.37
N ARG A 56 3.63 -8.35 4.56
CA ARG A 56 2.82 -8.73 5.72
C ARG A 56 3.54 -8.45 7.03
N LYS A 57 4.82 -8.82 7.13
CA LYS A 57 5.63 -8.54 8.34
C LYS A 57 5.75 -7.03 8.60
N TRP A 58 5.97 -6.24 7.55
CA TRP A 58 6.01 -4.78 7.63
C TRP A 58 4.67 -4.23 8.13
N ASN A 59 3.55 -4.70 7.55
CA ASN A 59 2.22 -4.25 7.93
C ASN A 59 1.87 -4.63 9.38
N ASP A 60 2.25 -5.83 9.82
CA ASP A 60 2.02 -6.27 11.19
C ASP A 60 2.77 -5.38 12.19
N ARG A 61 4.04 -5.02 11.92
CA ARG A 61 4.81 -4.07 12.75
C ARG A 61 4.18 -2.68 12.76
N PHE A 62 3.77 -2.19 11.59
CA PHE A 62 3.13 -0.88 11.46
C PHE A 62 1.85 -0.81 12.30
N MET A 63 1.01 -1.83 12.21
CA MET A 63 -0.26 -1.90 12.93
C MET A 63 -0.09 -2.14 14.43
N SER A 64 0.96 -2.84 14.87
CA SER A 64 1.27 -3.05 16.28
C SER A 64 2.03 -1.89 16.93
N GLY A 65 2.50 -0.92 16.13
CA GLY A 65 3.34 0.18 16.62
C GLY A 65 4.75 -0.27 17.02
N GLU A 66 5.21 -1.41 16.49
CA GLU A 66 6.58 -1.88 16.64
C GLU A 66 7.54 -1.12 15.70
N SER A 67 8.81 -1.02 16.06
CA SER A 67 9.83 -0.37 15.22
C SER A 67 10.15 -1.19 13.97
N ASN A 68 10.51 -0.53 12.87
CA ASN A 68 10.95 -1.15 11.62
C ASN A 68 12.42 -0.84 11.34
N ASP A 69 13.24 -1.87 11.05
CA ASP A 69 14.64 -1.67 10.67
C ASP A 69 14.75 -1.35 9.17
N ILE A 70 14.51 -0.07 8.83
CA ILE A 70 14.55 0.41 7.44
C ILE A 70 15.95 0.36 6.82
N GLU A 71 17.01 0.34 7.63
CA GLU A 71 18.38 0.28 7.12
C GLU A 71 18.72 -1.14 6.62
N ASN A 72 18.15 -2.17 7.23
CA ASN A 72 18.30 -3.58 6.84
C ASN A 72 17.01 -4.18 6.22
N GLN A 73 16.13 -3.35 5.68
CA GLN A 73 14.85 -3.78 5.12
C GLN A 73 15.04 -4.83 4.01
N GLU A 74 14.47 -6.02 4.21
CA GLU A 74 14.42 -7.05 3.17
C GLU A 74 13.51 -6.62 2.02
N PHE A 75 13.77 -7.16 0.83
CA PHE A 75 12.94 -6.91 -0.33
C PHE A 75 11.54 -7.46 -0.10
N GLY A 76 10.53 -6.60 -0.25
CA GLY A 76 9.13 -6.97 -0.26
C GLY A 76 8.41 -6.31 -1.42
N GLN A 77 7.42 -6.99 -1.98
CA GLN A 77 6.54 -6.46 -3.01
C GLN A 77 5.05 -6.59 -2.65
N ALA A 78 4.30 -5.53 -2.93
CA ALA A 78 2.87 -5.48 -2.79
C ALA A 78 2.20 -4.87 -4.02
N TYR A 79 0.92 -5.17 -4.21
CA TYR A 79 0.12 -4.67 -5.31
C TYR A 79 -1.21 -4.09 -4.80
N MET A 80 -1.59 -2.94 -5.36
CA MET A 80 -2.92 -2.34 -5.23
C MET A 80 -3.39 -1.89 -6.61
N LEU A 81 -3.60 -2.85 -7.51
CA LEU A 81 -3.91 -2.57 -8.93
C LEU A 81 -5.34 -2.07 -9.18
N GLN A 82 -6.18 -2.00 -8.15
CA GLN A 82 -7.48 -1.31 -8.22
C GLN A 82 -7.42 0.14 -7.71
N GLY A 83 -6.25 0.58 -7.21
CA GLY A 83 -6.10 1.85 -6.52
C GLY A 83 -6.28 1.72 -5.02
N ASP A 84 -6.09 2.84 -4.35
CA ASP A 84 -6.26 3.00 -2.92
C ASP A 84 -7.28 4.12 -2.63
N VAL A 85 -7.63 4.30 -1.37
CA VAL A 85 -8.28 5.53 -0.91
C VAL A 85 -7.29 6.70 -0.96
N PRO A 86 -7.73 7.96 -0.88
CA PRO A 86 -6.82 9.10 -0.72
C PRO A 86 -5.83 8.87 0.43
N VAL A 87 -4.55 9.05 0.15
CA VAL A 87 -3.45 8.85 1.12
C VAL A 87 -2.61 10.12 1.25
N ASP A 88 -1.99 10.28 2.42
CA ASP A 88 -1.00 11.31 2.70
C ASP A 88 0.39 10.73 2.40
N ASN A 89 1.19 11.38 1.55
CA ASN A 89 2.54 10.87 1.26
C ASN A 89 3.50 11.00 2.45
N ASP A 90 3.28 11.96 3.34
CA ASP A 90 4.31 12.40 4.28
C ASP A 90 4.09 11.85 5.69
N VAL A 91 2.84 11.61 6.08
CA VAL A 91 2.48 11.21 7.44
C VAL A 91 1.84 9.80 7.45
N PRO A 92 2.57 8.76 7.91
CA PRO A 92 2.07 7.38 7.95
C PRO A 92 0.75 7.19 8.66
N THR A 93 0.48 7.96 9.72
CA THR A 93 -0.71 7.78 10.56
C THR A 93 -1.90 8.62 10.11
N SER A 94 -1.80 9.35 8.99
CA SER A 94 -2.90 10.18 8.46
C SER A 94 -3.97 9.35 7.76
N VAL A 95 -3.68 8.11 7.37
CA VAL A 95 -4.66 7.22 6.73
C VAL A 95 -5.71 6.75 7.75
N GLY A 96 -6.94 7.27 7.65
CA GLY A 96 -8.07 6.79 8.46
C GLY A 96 -8.74 7.80 9.40
N MET A 97 -8.80 9.08 9.05
CA MET A 97 -9.72 9.99 9.73
C MET A 97 -11.16 9.73 9.25
N ASP A 98 -12.01 9.19 10.13
CA ASP A 98 -13.45 8.89 9.93
C ASP A 98 -14.26 10.13 9.49
N ASP A 99 -13.71 11.32 9.70
CA ASP A 99 -14.07 12.49 8.95
C ASP A 99 -13.15 12.62 7.73
N HIS A 100 -13.72 12.57 6.53
CA HIS A 100 -13.11 13.10 5.31
C HIS A 100 -12.79 14.63 5.39
N LYS A 101 -12.50 15.15 6.59
CA LYS A 101 -11.87 16.42 6.93
C LYS A 101 -10.38 16.12 7.17
N LYS A 102 -9.62 15.78 6.13
CA LYS A 102 -8.84 16.78 5.39
C LYS A 102 -8.38 17.93 6.30
N SER A 103 -7.20 17.80 6.87
CA SER A 103 -6.37 18.97 7.12
C SER A 103 -5.57 19.23 5.86
N SER A 104 -5.86 20.32 5.15
CA SER A 104 -4.98 20.85 4.08
C SER A 104 -3.65 21.36 4.62
N GLU A 105 -3.43 21.31 5.93
CA GLU A 105 -2.34 22.02 6.61
C GLU A 105 -1.14 21.13 6.96
N THR A 106 -1.20 19.80 6.74
CA THR A 106 -0.16 18.89 7.30
C THR A 106 0.32 17.72 6.42
N GLY A 107 -0.15 17.54 5.18
CA GLY A 107 0.29 16.38 4.37
C GLY A 107 0.08 16.49 2.86
N ASN A 108 0.91 15.80 2.08
CA ASN A 108 0.81 15.74 0.62
C ASN A 108 -0.20 14.66 0.18
N TRP A 109 -1.48 15.03 0.26
CA TRP A 109 -2.60 14.15 -0.10
C TRP A 109 -2.72 13.92 -1.60
N HIS A 110 -2.79 12.65 -2.01
CA HIS A 110 -2.90 12.25 -3.41
C HIS A 110 -3.65 10.92 -3.59
N ASP A 111 -4.16 10.71 -4.80
CA ASP A 111 -4.70 9.44 -5.24
C ASP A 111 -3.61 8.75 -6.08
N SER A 112 -3.00 7.73 -5.49
CA SER A 112 -1.95 6.93 -6.12
C SER A 112 -2.43 6.17 -7.36
N GLY A 113 -3.75 5.98 -7.52
CA GLY A 113 -4.33 5.10 -8.53
C GLY A 113 -3.77 3.68 -8.45
N PRO A 114 -3.91 2.86 -9.49
CA PRO A 114 -3.28 1.54 -9.55
C PRO A 114 -1.76 1.61 -9.43
N HIS A 115 -1.18 0.91 -8.45
CA HIS A 115 0.27 0.97 -8.19
C HIS A 115 0.83 -0.34 -7.62
N ILE A 116 2.16 -0.41 -7.60
CA ILE A 116 2.98 -1.46 -6.96
C ILE A 116 3.78 -0.78 -5.84
N MET A 117 3.99 -1.48 -4.74
CA MET A 117 4.81 -0.99 -3.62
C MET A 117 5.99 -1.92 -3.38
N LEU A 118 7.18 -1.37 -3.19
CA LEU A 118 8.40 -2.13 -2.88
C LEU A 118 9.01 -1.69 -1.54
N LEU A 119 9.34 -2.67 -0.69
CA LEU A 119 10.20 -2.47 0.47
C LEU A 119 11.65 -2.61 0.02
N LEU A 120 12.46 -1.61 0.34
CA LEU A 120 13.87 -1.54 0.01
C LEU A 120 14.60 -0.83 1.17
N PRO A 121 15.90 -1.11 1.38
CA PRO A 121 16.71 -0.35 2.33
C PRO A 121 16.70 1.16 2.02
N ARG A 122 16.71 2.00 3.06
CA ARG A 122 16.77 3.48 2.91
C ARG A 122 17.89 3.94 1.97
N ASP A 123 19.03 3.27 2.01
CA ASP A 123 20.19 3.58 1.17
C ASP A 123 19.92 3.47 -0.33
N VAL A 124 18.93 2.65 -0.74
CA VAL A 124 18.45 2.59 -2.12
C VAL A 124 17.45 3.70 -2.38
N LEU A 125 16.50 3.93 -1.45
CA LEU A 125 15.41 4.89 -1.59
C LEU A 125 15.88 6.34 -1.64
N LYS A 126 16.99 6.70 -0.97
CA LYS A 126 17.51 8.09 -0.94
C LYS A 126 17.86 8.71 -2.30
N GLN A 127 17.95 7.88 -3.35
CA GLN A 127 18.20 8.34 -4.73
C GLN A 127 16.92 8.66 -5.50
N ILE A 128 15.76 8.40 -4.91
CA ILE A 128 14.45 8.52 -5.52
C ILE A 128 13.73 9.73 -4.91
N THR A 129 12.97 10.45 -5.73
CA THR A 129 12.19 11.59 -5.26
C THR A 129 11.05 11.16 -4.33
N SER A 130 10.65 12.01 -3.39
CA SER A 130 9.41 11.85 -2.63
C SER A 130 8.23 12.62 -3.23
N ASN A 131 8.39 13.25 -4.40
CA ASN A 131 7.31 13.97 -5.07
C ASN A 131 6.44 12.98 -5.89
N PRO A 132 5.19 12.69 -5.47
CA PRO A 132 4.32 11.77 -6.21
C PRO A 132 3.94 12.27 -7.61
N TYR A 133 4.04 13.58 -7.86
CA TYR A 133 3.71 14.20 -9.14
C TYR A 133 4.89 14.26 -10.12
N ALA A 134 6.04 13.68 -9.79
CA ALA A 134 7.22 13.67 -10.65
C ALA A 134 7.08 12.78 -11.90
N GLY A 135 5.97 12.03 -12.02
CA GLY A 135 5.64 11.21 -13.19
C GLY A 135 6.34 9.85 -13.24
N GLY A 136 7.04 9.45 -12.18
CA GLY A 136 7.70 8.16 -12.03
C GLY A 136 7.52 7.62 -10.62
N SER A 137 8.38 6.66 -10.24
CA SER A 137 8.37 6.11 -8.88
C SER A 137 8.75 7.18 -7.85
N TYR A 138 8.16 7.09 -6.66
CA TYR A 138 8.40 8.03 -5.57
C TYR A 138 8.47 7.32 -4.21
N VAL A 139 9.15 7.94 -3.25
CA VAL A 139 9.20 7.47 -1.87
C VAL A 139 7.97 7.99 -1.10
N MET A 140 7.22 7.07 -0.52
CA MET A 140 6.20 7.37 0.48
C MET A 140 6.82 7.35 1.88
N PHE A 141 6.34 8.23 2.75
CA PHE A 141 6.79 8.47 4.12
C PHE A 141 8.29 8.80 4.27
N PRO A 142 8.82 9.74 3.46
CA PRO A 142 10.24 10.05 3.44
C PRO A 142 10.77 10.44 4.82
N GLY A 143 11.93 9.89 5.22
CA GLY A 143 12.59 10.17 6.50
C GLY A 143 12.08 9.34 7.67
N THR A 144 11.07 8.48 7.47
CA THR A 144 10.51 7.60 8.52
C THR A 144 11.04 6.17 8.39
N GLU A 145 10.88 5.35 9.43
CA GLU A 145 11.18 3.91 9.34
C GLU A 145 10.20 3.13 8.44
N TRP A 146 9.17 3.80 7.94
CA TRP A 146 8.08 3.26 7.12
C TRP A 146 8.24 3.57 5.63
N GLU A 147 9.40 4.10 5.25
CA GLU A 147 9.72 4.41 3.85
C GLU A 147 9.55 3.21 2.93
N HIS A 148 8.88 3.42 1.81
CA HIS A 148 8.75 2.43 0.76
C HIS A 148 8.60 3.11 -0.61
N LEU A 149 8.92 2.35 -1.66
CA LEU A 149 8.85 2.84 -3.03
C LEU A 149 7.45 2.60 -3.59
N MET A 150 6.82 3.66 -4.05
CA MET A 150 5.58 3.64 -4.82
C MET A 150 5.91 3.62 -6.31
N ILE A 151 5.29 2.72 -7.06
CA ILE A 151 5.43 2.61 -8.52
C ILE A 151 4.03 2.69 -9.15
N PRO A 152 3.59 3.89 -9.56
CA PRO A 152 2.30 4.07 -10.22
C PRO A 152 2.27 3.41 -11.60
N VAL A 153 1.12 2.82 -11.95
CA VAL A 153 0.83 2.29 -13.30
C VAL A 153 0.08 3.33 -14.14
N ARG A 154 -0.40 4.40 -13.50
CA ARG A 154 -1.02 5.58 -14.10
C ARG A 154 -0.49 6.85 -13.41
N ASN A 155 -0.82 8.00 -13.95
CA ASN A 155 -0.46 9.27 -13.32
C ASN A 155 -1.11 9.39 -11.93
N VAL A 156 -0.33 9.80 -10.94
CA VAL A 156 -0.83 10.24 -9.65
C VAL A 156 -1.51 11.59 -9.82
N VAL A 157 -2.68 11.77 -9.19
CA VAL A 157 -3.47 13.00 -9.26
C VAL A 157 -3.76 13.52 -7.86
N PRO A 158 -3.94 14.84 -7.68
CA PRO A 158 -4.40 15.38 -6.40
C PRO A 158 -5.73 14.75 -6.01
N SER A 159 -5.86 14.33 -4.75
CA SER A 159 -7.12 13.74 -4.25
C SER A 159 -8.28 14.73 -4.20
N PHE A 160 -7.95 16.02 -4.16
CA PHE A 160 -8.90 17.10 -3.97
C PHE A 160 -8.61 18.17 -5.03
N GLU A 161 -9.64 18.57 -5.77
CA GLU A 161 -9.56 19.76 -6.63
C GLU A 161 -9.32 21.01 -5.76
N GLU A 162 -8.57 21.97 -6.29
CA GLU A 162 -8.46 23.32 -5.72
C GLU A 162 -9.79 24.10 -5.76
#